data_AF-A0A9D1RDH7-F1
#
_entry.id   AF-A0A9D1RDH7-F1
#
_cell.length_a   1.000
_cell.length_b   1.000
_cell.length_c   1.000
_cell.angle_alpha   90.00
_cell.angle_beta   90.00
_cell.angle_gamma   90.00
#
_symmetry.space_group_name_H-M   'P 1'
#
loop_
_entity.id
_entity.type
_entity.pdbx_description
1 polymer ?
#
loop_
_entity_poly.entity_id
_entity_poly.type
_entity_poly.pdbx_seq_one_letter_code
_entity_poly.pdbx_strand_id
1 'polypeptide(L)' 'MKKIQNYIETVLQPKLQGDGGWIEFVSLDGNELTVIFRGECSKCLILHRCIAWIENEIKRDLNKTVTVKAIRKKPYFQDV' A
#
# COMPACT_ATOMS: atom_id res chain seq x y z
N MET A 1 15.10 -10.76 -6.08
CA MET A 1 13.90 -10.09 -6.62
C MET A 1 12.93 -9.68 -5.48
N LYS A 2 13.28 -8.71 -4.62
CA LYS A 2 12.41 -8.27 -3.50
C LYS A 2 12.46 -6.75 -3.22
N LYS A 3 12.94 -5.92 -4.15
CA LYS A 3 13.14 -4.47 -3.89
C LYS A 3 11.85 -3.74 -3.50
N ILE A 4 10.75 -3.95 -4.24
CA ILE A 4 9.46 -3.30 -3.94
C ILE A 4 8.82 -3.86 -2.69
N GLN A 5 8.80 -5.19 -2.51
CA GLN A 5 8.22 -5.79 -1.32
C GLN A 5 8.93 -5.27 -0.05
N ASN A 6 10.27 -5.32 -0.05
CA ASN A 6 11.06 -4.82 1.06
C ASN A 6 10.85 -3.32 1.29
N TYR A 7 10.71 -2.52 0.23
CA TYR A 7 10.40 -1.09 0.35
C TYR A 7 9.03 -0.85 0.99
N ILE A 8 8.01 -1.64 0.62
CA ILE A 8 6.68 -1.54 1.24
C ILE A 8 6.78 -1.87 2.74
N GLU A 9 7.50 -2.94 3.09
CA GLU A 9 7.62 -3.39 4.48
C GLU A 9 8.49 -2.47 5.36
N THR A 10 9.59 -1.92 4.84
CA THR A 10 10.53 -1.13 5.64
C THR A 10 10.29 0.37 5.58
N VAL A 11 9.64 0.88 4.54
CA VAL A 11 9.43 2.33 4.33
C VAL A 11 7.96 2.70 4.39
N LEU A 12 7.09 2.02 3.65
CA LEU A 12 5.68 2.42 3.57
C LEU A 12 4.89 1.98 4.80
N GLN A 13 5.03 0.73 5.25
CA GLN A 13 4.35 0.22 6.44
C GLN A 13 4.50 1.11 7.68
N PRO A 14 5.72 1.49 8.14
CA PRO A 14 5.85 2.32 9.34
C PRO A 14 5.25 3.72 9.16
N LYS A 15 5.31 4.30 7.95
CA LYS A 15 4.70 5.60 7.64
C LYS A 15 3.17 5.54 7.73
N LEU A 16 2.57 4.49 7.17
CA LEU A 16 1.12 4.29 7.22
C LEU A 16 0.63 3.87 8.61
N GLN A 17 1.45 3.11 9.34
CA GLN A 17 1.15 2.72 10.72
C GLN A 17 1.06 3.94 11.65
N GLY A 18 1.88 4.97 11.42
CA GLY A 18 1.77 6.25 12.12
C GLY A 18 0.42 6.95 11.90
N ASP A 19 -0.27 6.66 10.79
CA ASP A 19 -1.58 7.20 10.42
C ASP A 19 -2.75 6.28 10.87
N GLY A 20 -2.48 5.23 11.66
CA GLY A 20 -3.49 4.23 12.07
C GLY A 20 -3.83 3.19 10.97
N GLY A 21 -3.03 3.20 9.90
CA GLY A 21 -3.18 2.36 8.73
C GLY A 21 -2.33 1.11 8.74
N TRP A 22 -2.69 0.14 7.90
CA TRP A 22 -1.78 -0.95 7.55
C TRP A 22 -1.85 -1.27 6.06
N ILE A 23 -0.70 -1.58 5.47
CA ILE A 23 -0.55 -1.94 4.07
C ILE A 23 0.21 -3.27 3.94
N GLU A 24 -0.26 -4.12 3.05
CA GLU A 24 0.40 -5.37 2.71
C GLU A 24 0.61 -5.49 1.21
N PHE A 25 1.77 -6.00 0.84
CA PHE A 25 2.08 -6.38 -0.53
C PHE A 25 1.35 -7.67 -0.90
N VAL A 26 0.70 -7.70 -2.06
CA VAL A 26 0.08 -8.92 -2.60
C VAL A 26 0.91 -9.46 -3.77
N SER A 27 1.06 -8.63 -4.81
CA SER A 27 1.68 -9.03 -6.05
C SER A 27 2.10 -7.80 -6.85
N LEU A 28 3.10 -7.99 -7.72
CA LEU A 28 3.56 -7.01 -8.68
C LEU A 28 3.58 -7.69 -10.04
N ASP A 29 2.69 -7.29 -10.94
CA ASP A 29 2.63 -7.79 -12.31
C ASP A 29 3.07 -6.69 -13.27
N GLY A 30 4.32 -6.78 -13.77
CA GLY A 30 4.93 -5.73 -14.59
C GLY A 30 5.00 -4.38 -13.88
N ASN A 31 4.03 -3.51 -14.18
CA ASN A 31 3.87 -2.19 -13.58
C ASN A 31 2.66 -2.09 -12.64
N GLU A 32 1.82 -3.12 -12.52
CA GLU A 32 0.66 -3.11 -11.63
C GLU A 32 1.03 -3.67 -10.25
N LEU A 33 1.01 -2.80 -9.25
CA LEU A 33 1.31 -3.15 -7.88
C LEU A 33 0.00 -3.35 -7.11
N THR A 34 -0.30 -4.58 -6.71
CA THR A 34 -1.48 -4.88 -5.90
C THR A 34 -1.11 -4.89 -4.43
N VAL A 35 -1.83 -4.09 -3.65
CA VAL A 35 -1.64 -3.94 -2.21
C VAL A 35 -2.98 -4.01 -1.48
N ILE A 36 -2.97 -4.57 -0.26
CA ILE A 36 -4.13 -4.60 0.61
C ILE A 36 -3.98 -3.52 1.67
N PHE A 37 -5.00 -2.67 1.81
CA PHE A 37 -5.13 -1.74 2.92
C PHE A 37 -6.05 -2.34 3.99
N ARG A 38 -5.58 -2.35 5.24
CA ARG A 38 -6.34 -2.76 6.42
C ARG A 38 -6.47 -1.61 7.42
N GLY A 39 -7.20 -1.85 8.51
CA GLY A 39 -7.36 -0.88 9.59
C GLY A 39 -8.15 0.34 9.14
N GLU A 40 -7.74 1.51 9.60
CA GLU A 40 -8.39 2.79 9.31
C GLU A 40 -8.25 3.19 7.84
N CYS A 41 -7.13 2.83 7.19
CA CYS A 41 -6.92 3.08 5.77
C CYS A 41 -7.97 2.38 4.88
N SER A 42 -8.53 1.24 5.30
CA SER A 42 -9.58 0.55 4.53
C SER A 42 -10.89 1.34 4.43
N LYS A 43 -11.14 2.26 5.37
CA LYS A 43 -12.34 3.11 5.45
C LYS A 43 -12.06 4.56 5.04
N CYS A 44 -10.81 4.89 4.74
CA CYS A 44 -10.39 6.26 4.49
C CYS A 44 -10.99 6.80 3.18
N LEU A 45 -11.74 7.91 3.29
CA LEU A 45 -12.37 8.58 2.14
C LEU A 45 -11.34 9.15 1.16
N ILE A 46 -10.12 9.42 1.64
CA ILE A 46 -9.02 9.97 0.85
C ILE A 46 -8.00 8.92 0.40
N LEU A 47 -8.38 7.64 0.31
CA LEU A 47 -7.48 6.57 -0.12
C LEU A 47 -6.80 6.88 -1.47
N HIS A 48 -7.48 7.55 -2.41
CA HIS A 48 -6.91 7.94 -3.70
C HIS A 48 -5.65 8.80 -3.55
N ARG A 49 -5.58 9.67 -2.52
CA ARG A 49 -4.39 10.48 -2.22
C ARG A 49 -3.25 9.60 -1.70
N CYS A 50 -3.56 8.61 -0.87
CA CYS A 50 -2.60 7.63 -0.37
C CYS A 50 -2.00 6.81 -1.52
N ILE A 51 -2.82 6.33 -2.44
CA ILE A 51 -2.41 5.60 -3.64
C ILE A 51 -1.46 6.46 -4.48
N ALA A 52 -1.87 7.69 -4.81
CA ALA A 52 -1.04 8.62 -5.60
C ALA A 52 0.29 8.95 -4.92
N TRP A 53 0.29 9.10 -3.59
CA TRP A 53 1.51 9.31 -2.81
C TRP A 53 2.45 8.10 -2.88
N ILE A 54 1.93 6.87 -2.75
CA ILE A 54 2.72 5.64 -2.87
C ILE A 54 3.31 5.49 -4.28
N GLU A 55 2.52 5.75 -5.32
CA GLU A 55 3.00 5.72 -6.70
C GLU A 55 4.16 6.71 -6.91
N ASN A 56 4.06 7.90 -6.33
CA ASN A 56 5.09 8.92 -6.42
C ASN A 56 6.35 8.57 -5.60
N GLU A 57 6.20 8.00 -4.39
CA GLU A 57 7.32 7.51 -3.57
C GLU A 57 8.10 6.42 -4.32
N ILE A 58 7.41 5.43 -4.89
CA ILE A 58 8.03 4.35 -5.65
C ILE A 58 8.72 4.91 -6.90
N LYS A 59 8.10 5.87 -7.59
CA LYS A 59 8.73 6.53 -8.73
C LYS A 59 9.98 7.32 -8.32
N ARG A 60 9.97 7.97 -7.17
CA ARG A 60 11.09 8.78 -6.68
C ARG A 60 12.27 7.92 -6.20
N ASP A 61 12.00 6.85 -5.47
CA ASP A 61 13.04 6.04 -4.82
C ASP A 61 13.56 4.92 -5.73
N LEU A 62 12.64 4.25 -6.43
CA LEU A 62 12.96 3.09 -7.29
C LEU A 62 13.06 3.44 -8.78
N ASN A 63 12.82 4.71 -9.16
CA ASN A 63 12.76 5.18 -10.55
C ASN A 63 11.84 4.32 -11.43
N LYS A 64 10.78 3.77 -10.83
CA LYS A 64 9.79 2.90 -11.48
C LYS A 64 8.42 3.53 -11.44
N THR A 65 7.76 3.56 -12.60
CA THR A 65 6.36 3.97 -12.67
C THR A 65 5.50 2.73 -12.45
N VAL A 66 4.74 2.70 -11.36
CA VAL A 66 3.80 1.62 -11.06
C VAL A 66 2.40 2.19 -10.91
N THR A 67 1.40 1.38 -11.25
CA THR A 67 -0.01 1.65 -11.01
C THR A 67 -0.44 0.87 -9.78
N VAL A 68 -0.82 1.58 -8.71
CA VAL A 68 -1.15 0.94 -7.43
C VAL A 68 -2.63 0.54 -7.40
N LYS A 69 -2.90 -0.76 -7.39
CA LYS A 69 -4.22 -1.35 -7.14
C LYS A 69 -4.42 -1.59 -5.65
N ALA A 70 -5.27 -0.77 -5.06
CA ALA A 70 -5.63 -0.86 -3.64
C ALA A 70 -6.83 -1.78 -3.43
N ILE A 71 -6.62 -2.90 -2.75
CA ILE A 71 -7.68 -3.75 -2.23
C ILE A 71 -8.01 -3.29 -0.82
N ARG A 72 -9.25 -2.85 -0.59
CA ARG A 72 -9.72 -2.47 0.75
C ARG A 72 -10.22 -3.73 1.47
N LYS A 73 -9.47 -4.20 2.46
CA LYS A 73 -9.94 -5.26 3.34
C LYS A 73 -10.32 -4.64 4.68
N LYS A 74 -11.63 -4.47 4.91
CA LYS A 74 -12.14 -4.03 6.21
C LYS A 74 -11.58 -4.99 7.27
N PRO A 75 -11.02 -4.51 8.40
CA PRO A 75 -10.75 -5.39 9.53
C PRO A 75 -12.10 -5.88 10.03
N TYR A 76 -12.47 -7.10 9.63
CA TYR A 76 -13.59 -7.81 10.23
C TYR A 76 -13.08 -8.33 11.57
N PHE A 77 -13.36 -7.58 12.63
CA PHE A 77 -13.42 -8.14 13.99
C PHE A 77 -14.62 -9.13 14.14
N GLN A 78 -15.04 -9.75 13.02
CA GLN A 78 -16.17 -10.66 12.84
C GLN A 78 -15.83 -11.70 11.75
N ASP A 79 -14.57 -12.13 11.65
CA ASP A 79 -14.23 -13.47 11.13
C ASP A 79 -14.22 -14.41 12.34
N VAL A 80 -15.40 -14.66 12.92
CA VAL A 80 -15.69 -15.78 13.83
C VAL A 80 -17.01 -16.40 13.43
#